data_AF-A0AAE2YML0-F1
#
_entry.id   AF-A0AAE2YML0-F1
#
_cell.length_a   1.000
_cell.length_b   1.000
_cell.length_c   1.000
_cell.angle_alpha   90.00
_cell.angle_beta   90.00
_cell.angle_gamma   90.00
#
_symmetry.space_group_name_H-M   'P 1'
#
loop_
_entity.id
_entity.type
_entity.pdbx_description
1 polymer ?
#
loop_
_entity_poly.entity_id
_entity_poly.type
_entity_poly.pdbx_seq_one_letter_code
_entity_poly.pdbx_strand_id
1 'polypeptide(L)'
;MKIIYGLIFLGAVALFVLLFWADRPQILSGRPESGSVAWYRQHPHELAALNLKCWELLQQSSFADVDKVMAAHPECRIAYEASRSND
;
A
#
# COMPACT_ATOMS: atom_id res chain seq x y z
N MET A 1 -2.81 -34.59 35.61
CA MET A 1 -3.73 -34.12 34.56
C MET A 1 -3.82 -32.58 34.45
N LYS A 2 -3.93 -31.81 35.54
CA LYS A 2 -4.02 -30.33 35.52
C LYS A 2 -2.88 -29.58 34.80
N ILE A 3 -1.64 -30.08 34.95
CA ILE A 3 -0.43 -29.46 34.37
C ILE A 3 -0.37 -29.64 32.83
N ILE A 4 -0.90 -30.74 32.31
CA ILE A 4 -0.90 -31.06 30.88
C ILE A 4 -1.79 -30.05 30.13
N TYR A 5 -2.96 -29.72 30.68
CA TYR A 5 -3.84 -28.69 30.11
C TYR A 5 -3.20 -27.31 30.12
N GLY A 6 -2.42 -26.98 31.15
CA GLY A 6 -1.68 -25.70 31.21
C GLY A 6 -0.65 -25.57 30.08
N LEU A 7 0.09 -26.63 29.78
CA LEU A 7 1.08 -26.65 28.70
C LEU A 7 0.43 -26.58 27.31
N ILE A 8 -0.69 -27.28 27.10
CA ILE A 8 -1.44 -27.21 25.83
C ILE A 8 -1.97 -25.79 25.60
N PHE A 9 -2.50 -25.15 26.65
CA PHE A 9 -3.02 -23.78 26.57
C PHE A 9 -1.92 -22.78 26.25
N LEU A 10 -0.76 -22.87 26.93
CA LEU A 10 0.41 -22.03 26.64
C LEU A 10 0.93 -22.22 25.21
N GLY A 11 0.99 -23.47 24.73
CA GLY A 11 1.38 -23.77 23.35
C GLY A 11 0.40 -23.18 22.33
N ALA A 12 -0.91 -23.32 22.56
CA ALA A 12 -1.93 -22.77 21.69
C ALA A 12 -1.89 -21.23 21.63
N VAL A 13 -1.70 -20.56 22.77
CA VAL A 13 -1.58 -19.10 22.83
C VAL A 13 -0.30 -18.62 22.11
N ALA A 14 0.84 -19.29 22.33
CA ALA A 14 2.09 -18.94 21.65
C ALA A 14 1.98 -19.11 20.12
N LEU A 15 1.33 -20.20 19.67
CA LEU A 15 1.12 -20.48 18.26
C LEU A 15 0.13 -19.50 17.63
N PHE A 16 -0.91 -19.11 18.37
CA PHE A 16 -1.86 -18.05 17.97
C PHE A 16 -1.17 -16.70 17.81
N VAL A 17 -0.29 -16.32 18.74
CA VAL A 17 0.51 -15.08 18.65
C VAL A 17 1.45 -15.11 17.44
N LEU A 18 2.12 -16.25 17.18
CA LEU A 18 2.99 -16.41 16.02
C LEU A 18 2.22 -16.31 14.69
N LEU A 19 1.04 -16.91 14.59
CA LEU A 19 0.18 -16.79 13.41
C LEU A 19 -0.29 -15.35 13.20
N PHE A 20 -0.73 -14.67 14.27
CA PHE A 20 -1.11 -13.26 14.19
C PHE A 20 0.05 -12.31 13.87
N TRP A 21 1.29 -12.68 14.20
CA TRP A 21 2.49 -11.94 13.80
C TRP A 21 2.93 -12.25 12.37
N ALA A 22 2.73 -13.49 11.89
CA ALA A 22 3.05 -13.87 10.51
C ALA A 22 2.10 -13.24 9.48
N ASP A 23 0.84 -13.02 9.86
CA ASP A 23 -0.16 -12.28 9.06
C ASP A 23 -0.02 -10.76 9.16
N ARG A 24 0.97 -10.23 9.91
CA ARG A 24 1.29 -8.80 9.81
C ARG A 24 1.82 -8.57 8.38
N PRO A 25 1.15 -7.77 7.54
CA PRO A 25 1.75 -7.36 6.29
C PRO A 25 3.09 -6.72 6.63
N GLN A 26 4.16 -7.18 5.99
CA GLN A 26 5.49 -6.65 6.17
C GLN A 26 5.51 -5.21 5.65
N ILE A 27 5.17 -4.25 6.52
CA ILE A 27 5.18 -2.80 6.20
C ILE A 27 6.59 -2.34 5.78
N LEU A 28 7.63 -3.15 6.00
CA LEU A 28 9.02 -2.86 5.65
C LEU A 28 9.55 -3.53 4.37
N SER A 29 8.69 -4.16 3.57
CA SER A 29 9.04 -4.61 2.21
C SER A 29 8.60 -3.61 1.14
N GLY A 30 8.47 -2.33 1.50
CA GLY A 30 8.27 -1.25 0.55
C GLY A 30 9.54 -1.08 -0.28
N ARG A 31 9.45 -1.38 -1.58
CA ARG A 31 10.30 -0.78 -2.62
C ARG A 31 10.52 0.69 -2.22
N PRO A 32 11.77 1.22 -2.20
CA PRO A 32 12.06 2.52 -1.61
C PRO A 32 11.03 3.51 -2.12
N GLU A 33 10.17 3.94 -1.20
CA GLU A 33 9.10 4.86 -1.50
C GLU A 33 9.79 6.09 -2.08
N SER A 34 9.48 6.44 -3.33
CA SER A 34 9.94 7.69 -3.89
C SER A 34 9.59 8.78 -2.86
N GLY A 35 10.56 9.60 -2.42
CA GLY A 35 10.35 10.54 -1.30
C GLY A 35 9.13 11.46 -1.48
N SER A 36 8.65 11.60 -2.72
CA SER A 36 7.38 12.25 -3.07
C SER A 36 6.12 11.54 -2.56
N VAL A 37 6.05 10.20 -2.56
CA VAL A 37 4.87 9.42 -2.10
C VAL A 37 4.65 9.62 -0.59
N ALA A 38 5.74 9.58 0.20
CA ALA A 38 5.68 9.83 1.63
C ALA A 38 5.20 11.25 1.96
N TRP A 39 5.56 12.22 1.13
CA TRP A 39 5.09 13.60 1.25
C TRP A 39 3.59 13.73 0.96
N TYR A 40 3.08 13.03 -0.05
CA TYR A 40 1.66 13.01 -0.41
C TYR A 40 0.76 12.38 0.65
N ARG A 41 1.26 11.45 1.48
CA ARG A 41 0.49 10.96 2.65
C ARG A 41 0.22 12.05 3.67
N GLN A 42 1.15 12.99 3.85
CA GLN A 42 1.00 14.11 4.76
C GLN A 42 0.17 15.25 4.14
N HIS A 43 0.01 15.26 2.81
CA HIS A 43 -0.68 16.29 2.04
C HIS A 43 -1.76 15.67 1.12
N PRO A 44 -2.86 15.13 1.68
CA PRO A 44 -3.87 14.40 0.91
C PRO A 44 -4.62 15.27 -0.12
N HIS A 45 -4.72 16.58 0.15
CA HIS A 45 -5.32 17.57 -0.75
C HIS A 45 -4.47 17.76 -2.02
N GLU A 46 -3.14 17.75 -1.88
CA GLU A 46 -2.24 17.83 -3.04
C GLU A 46 -2.22 16.54 -3.84
N LEU A 47 -2.30 15.39 -3.16
CA LEU A 47 -2.48 14.10 -3.83
C LEU A 47 -3.78 14.07 -4.65
N ALA A 48 -4.89 14.56 -4.09
CA ALA A 48 -6.17 14.63 -4.79
C ALA A 48 -6.09 15.54 -6.03
N ALA A 49 -5.44 16.70 -5.92
CA ALA A 49 -5.24 17.62 -7.05
C ALA A 49 -4.38 17.00 -8.16
N LEU A 50 -3.32 16.27 -7.81
CA LEU A 50 -2.49 15.55 -8.78
C LEU A 50 -3.26 14.40 -9.43
N ASN A 51 -4.02 13.64 -8.65
CA ASN A 51 -4.81 12.52 -9.14
C ASN A 51 -5.90 12.97 -10.13
N LEU A 52 -6.57 14.10 -9.85
CA LEU A 52 -7.54 14.70 -10.78
C LEU A 52 -6.91 15.06 -12.12
N LYS A 53 -5.73 15.71 -12.12
CA LYS A 53 -5.00 16.04 -13.35
C LYS A 53 -4.62 14.79 -14.15
N CYS A 54 -4.14 13.76 -13.45
CA CYS A 54 -3.79 12.49 -14.08
C CYS A 54 -5.02 11.75 -14.64
N TRP A 55 -6.16 11.84 -13.96
CA TRP A 55 -7.42 11.29 -14.43
C TRP A 55 -7.92 11.99 -15.71
N GLU A 56 -7.84 13.32 -15.76
CA GLU A 56 -8.19 14.08 -16.98
C GLU A 56 -7.29 13.70 -18.17
N LEU A 57 -5.98 13.53 -17.95
CA LEU A 57 -5.05 13.08 -18.99
C LEU A 57 -5.40 11.66 -19.48
N LEU A 58 -5.75 10.76 -18.57
CA LEU A 58 -6.16 9.40 -18.92
C LEU A 58 -7.51 9.38 -19.65
N GLN A 59 -8.47 10.22 -19.27
CA GLN A 59 -9.76 10.35 -19.95
C GLN A 59 -9.64 10.87 -21.39
N GLN A 60 -8.63 11.70 -21.67
CA GLN A 60 -8.35 12.19 -23.02
C GLN A 60 -7.63 11.15 -23.88
N SER A 61 -7.13 10.08 -23.27
CA SER A 61 -6.40 9.01 -23.95
C SER A 61 -7.28 7.79 -24.21
N SER A 62 -6.95 7.04 -25.26
CA SER A 62 -7.53 5.70 -25.46
C SER A 62 -7.02 4.74 -24.38
N PHE A 63 -7.84 3.76 -23.98
CA PHE A 63 -7.41 2.69 -23.07
C PHE A 63 -6.14 1.97 -23.54
N ALA A 64 -5.91 1.88 -24.85
CA ALA A 64 -4.71 1.26 -25.43
C ALA A 64 -3.43 2.12 -25.25
N ASP A 65 -3.57 3.40 -24.93
CA ASP A 65 -2.47 4.36 -24.81
C ASP A 65 -2.18 4.76 -23.35
N VAL A 66 -2.85 4.15 -22.38
CA VAL A 66 -2.65 4.41 -20.94
C VAL A 66 -1.17 4.27 -20.56
N ASP A 67 -0.51 3.21 -21.04
CA ASP A 67 0.92 2.98 -20.75
C ASP A 67 1.81 4.08 -21.35
N LYS A 68 1.44 4.64 -22.51
CA LYS A 68 2.17 5.76 -23.12
C LYS A 68 1.97 7.04 -22.31
N VAL A 69 0.75 7.30 -21.84
CA VAL A 69 0.45 8.45 -20.97
C VAL A 69 1.21 8.32 -19.65
N MET A 70 1.21 7.14 -19.03
CA MET A 70 1.97 6.89 -17.79
C MET A 70 3.48 7.00 -17.99
N ALA A 71 4.00 6.63 -19.16
CA ALA A 71 5.41 6.81 -19.51
C ALA A 71 5.78 8.29 -19.76
N ALA A 72 4.86 9.07 -20.35
CA ALA A 72 5.03 10.50 -20.58
C ALA A 72 4.87 11.34 -19.29
N HIS A 73 4.07 10.86 -18.34
CA HIS A 73 3.72 11.52 -17.08
C HIS A 73 4.07 10.63 -15.86
N PRO A 74 5.36 10.50 -15.50
CA PRO A 74 5.80 9.67 -14.38
C PRO A 74 5.22 10.10 -13.03
N GLU A 75 4.79 11.36 -12.90
CA GLU A 75 4.06 11.90 -11.73
C GLU A 75 2.70 11.21 -11.51
N CYS A 76 2.05 10.73 -12.57
CA CYS A 76 0.81 9.99 -12.45
C CYS A 76 1.01 8.59 -11.88
N ARG A 77 2.19 7.99 -12.09
CA ARG A 77 2.57 6.74 -11.43
C ARG A 77 2.75 6.96 -9.93
N ILE A 78 3.37 8.07 -9.54
CA ILE A 78 3.54 8.47 -8.13
C ILE A 78 2.18 8.69 -7.47
N ALA A 79 1.25 9.38 -8.16
CA ALA A 79 -0.11 9.60 -7.66
C ALA A 79 -0.88 8.27 -7.46
N TYR A 80 -0.75 7.33 -8.40
CA TYR A 80 -1.35 6.00 -8.32
C TYR A 80 -0.76 5.16 -7.18
N GLU A 81 0.57 5.18 -7.02
CA GLU A 81 1.25 4.47 -5.93
C GLU A 81 0.86 5.05 -4.55
N ALA A 82 0.77 6.38 -4.45
CA ALA A 82 0.38 7.06 -3.22
C ALA A 82 -1.10 6.84 -2.87
N SER A 83 -2.01 6.84 -3.85
CA SER A 83 -3.43 6.57 -3.61
C SER A 83 -3.66 5.12 -3.18
N ARG A 84 -3.00 4.16 -3.84
CA ARG A 84 -3.07 2.73 -3.48
C ARG A 84 -2.56 2.42 -2.07
N SER A 85 -1.67 3.25 -1.53
CA SER A 85 -1.15 3.08 -0.16
C SER A 85 -2.05 3.63 0.94
N ASN A 86 -3.09 4.40 0.57
CA ASN A 86 -4.04 5.04 1.51
C ASN A 86 -5.40 4.32 1.62
N ASP A 87 -5.65 3.28 0.82
CA ASP A 87 -6.76 2.33 0.95
C ASP A 87 -6.34 1.13 1.81
#